data_AF-E0U944-F1
#
_entry.id   AF-E0U944-F1
#
_cell.length_a   1.000
_cell.length_b   1.000
_cell.length_c   1.000
_cell.angle_alpha   90.00
_cell.angle_beta   90.00
_cell.angle_gamma   90.00
#
_symmetry.space_group_name_H-M   'P 1'
#
loop_
_entity.id
_entity.type
_entity.pdbx_description
1 polymer ?
#
loop_
_entity_poly.entity_id
_entity_poly.type
_entity_poly.pdbx_seq_one_letter_code
_entity_poly.pdbx_strand_id
1 'polypeptide(L)'
;MNKVLKILILASISLLSVIYIGLMQFQAVKTAEVKEIEIKLTQSNGHPIIAAAGDIACSPTSLYYRDGNGTSNNCHQKATSDILLKAKLTAVLPLGDTQYETGAFSAFEKSYAPSWGRVKNISHPVVGNHEYVTAGANGYYKYFGVAAGDSSKGYYSYDLGQWHMIALNANCSQVGGCESGSPQEKWLKADLAAHKNLCSLAYWHQPRFSSGEHGNDSSYKAFWQDLYAAGVEVILNGHDHNYERFAPQSPNGQPDASRGIREFVVGTGGKNLYHFRNIQPNSEVRNNDTYGVLMLSLEPKSYSWQFIPEAGKTFTDSGSTPCH
;
A
#
# COMPACT_ATOMS: atom_id res chain seq x y z
N MET A 1 12.53 -33.43 -71.77
CA MET A 1 11.75 -33.52 -70.52
C MET A 1 12.48 -34.36 -69.48
N ASN A 2 13.20 -33.83 -68.50
CA ASN A 2 13.93 -32.56 -68.43
C ASN A 2 14.87 -32.68 -67.23
N LYS A 3 16.15 -32.33 -67.42
CA LYS A 3 17.14 -32.10 -66.34
C LYS A 3 16.62 -31.15 -65.24
N VAL A 4 15.59 -30.35 -65.57
CA VAL A 4 14.82 -29.48 -64.67
C VAL A 4 14.12 -30.26 -63.53
N LEU A 5 13.64 -31.50 -63.77
CA LEU A 5 12.92 -32.27 -62.75
C LEU A 5 13.86 -32.83 -61.65
N LYS A 6 15.13 -33.12 -61.99
CA LYS A 6 16.14 -33.56 -61.00
C LYS A 6 16.63 -32.41 -60.12
N ILE A 7 16.67 -31.17 -60.65
CA ILE A 7 17.08 -29.97 -59.90
C ILE A 7 16.00 -29.57 -58.89
N LEU A 8 14.72 -29.71 -59.25
CA LEU A 8 13.59 -29.44 -58.35
C LEU A 8 13.53 -30.40 -57.14
N ILE A 9 13.91 -31.67 -57.31
CA ILE A 9 13.89 -32.67 -56.22
C ILE A 9 15.03 -32.42 -55.22
N LEU A 10 16.23 -32.04 -55.68
CA LEU A 10 17.36 -31.74 -54.80
C LEU A 10 17.16 -30.43 -54.01
N ALA A 11 16.52 -29.41 -54.60
CA ALA A 11 16.16 -28.18 -53.91
C ALA A 11 15.08 -28.39 -52.83
N SER A 12 14.13 -29.32 -53.04
CA SER A 12 13.12 -29.64 -52.02
C SER A 12 13.68 -30.37 -50.80
N ILE A 13 14.72 -31.20 -50.97
CA ILE A 13 15.36 -31.93 -49.86
C ILE A 13 16.25 -31.01 -49.00
N SER A 14 16.89 -29.99 -49.60
CA SER A 14 17.65 -28.99 -48.85
C SER A 14 16.77 -28.00 -48.09
N LEU A 15 15.58 -27.67 -48.62
CA LEU A 15 14.62 -26.81 -47.90
C LEU A 15 14.00 -27.54 -46.69
N LEU A 16 13.68 -28.84 -46.84
CA LEU A 16 13.14 -29.67 -45.76
C LEU A 16 14.13 -29.87 -44.60
N SER A 17 15.44 -29.97 -44.89
CA SER A 17 16.48 -30.12 -43.86
C SER A 17 16.80 -28.81 -43.12
N VAL A 18 16.73 -27.65 -43.80
CA VAL A 18 16.85 -26.33 -43.15
C VAL A 18 15.63 -26.01 -42.28
N ILE A 19 14.42 -26.41 -42.70
CA ILE A 19 13.20 -26.28 -41.90
C ILE A 19 13.26 -27.21 -40.67
N TYR A 20 13.76 -28.44 -40.81
CA TYR A 20 13.87 -29.37 -39.68
C TYR A 20 14.92 -28.95 -38.64
N ILE A 21 16.03 -28.35 -39.08
CA ILE A 21 17.07 -27.79 -38.18
C ILE A 21 16.56 -26.50 -37.50
N GLY A 22 15.79 -25.67 -38.22
CA GLY A 22 15.14 -24.48 -37.65
C GLY A 22 14.05 -24.80 -36.63
N LEU A 23 13.27 -25.86 -36.84
CA LEU A 23 12.26 -26.34 -35.89
C LEU A 23 12.85 -27.02 -34.65
N MET A 24 14.05 -27.61 -34.74
CA MET A 24 14.77 -28.17 -33.57
C MET A 24 15.58 -27.13 -32.78
N GLN A 25 15.77 -25.92 -33.32
CA GLN A 25 16.40 -24.80 -32.59
C GLN A 25 15.42 -23.83 -31.93
N PHE A 26 14.10 -24.05 -32.07
CA PHE A 26 13.16 -23.63 -31.02
C PHE A 26 13.37 -24.55 -29.81
N GLN A 27 14.53 -24.40 -29.18
CA GLN A 27 14.70 -24.77 -27.79
C GLN A 27 13.52 -24.15 -27.06
N ALA A 28 12.76 -24.99 -26.37
CA ALA A 28 11.86 -24.55 -25.34
C ALA A 28 12.65 -23.57 -24.47
N VAL A 29 12.40 -22.28 -24.65
CA VAL A 29 12.64 -21.30 -23.60
C VAL A 29 11.74 -21.83 -22.51
N LYS A 30 12.31 -22.58 -21.56
CA LYS A 30 11.70 -22.78 -20.26
C LYS A 30 11.47 -21.35 -19.78
N THR A 31 10.25 -20.84 -19.97
CA THR A 31 9.78 -19.72 -19.18
C THR A 31 10.04 -20.16 -17.75
N ALA A 32 11.05 -19.56 -17.11
CA ALA A 32 11.18 -19.70 -15.68
C ALA A 32 9.81 -19.32 -15.14
N GLU A 33 9.11 -20.27 -14.53
CA GLU A 33 7.90 -19.97 -13.78
C GLU A 33 8.31 -18.88 -12.80
N VAL A 34 7.83 -17.66 -13.04
CA VAL A 34 7.95 -16.60 -12.06
C VAL A 34 7.09 -17.08 -10.90
N LYS A 35 7.74 -17.68 -9.91
CA LYS A 35 7.06 -18.22 -8.74
C LYS A 35 6.47 -17.03 -7.99
N GLU A 36 5.17 -16.80 -8.18
CA GLU A 36 4.47 -15.76 -7.43
C GLU A 36 4.59 -16.06 -5.93
N ILE A 37 4.80 -15.01 -5.13
CA ILE A 37 4.81 -15.18 -3.67
C ILE A 37 3.41 -15.59 -3.24
N GLU A 38 3.34 -16.75 -2.58
CA GLU A 38 2.10 -17.25 -2.00
C GLU A 38 1.62 -16.30 -0.89
N ILE A 39 0.37 -15.87 -1.00
CA ILE A 39 -0.33 -15.15 0.07
C ILE A 39 -0.67 -16.18 1.14
N LYS A 40 0.09 -16.15 2.25
CA LYS A 40 -0.03 -17.11 3.35
C LYS A 40 -1.15 -16.74 4.33
N LEU A 41 -1.57 -15.47 4.30
CA LEU A 41 -2.71 -14.99 5.07
C LEU A 41 -3.99 -15.55 4.44
N THR A 42 -4.50 -16.62 5.04
CA THR A 42 -5.78 -17.22 4.66
C THR A 42 -6.86 -16.68 5.59
N GLN A 43 -8.10 -16.54 5.09
CA GLN A 43 -9.25 -16.29 5.96
C GLN A 43 -9.50 -17.57 6.79
N SER A 44 -8.72 -17.77 7.84
CA SER A 44 -9.06 -18.76 8.85
C SER A 44 -10.24 -18.21 9.65
N ASN A 45 -11.28 -19.02 9.81
CA ASN A 45 -12.46 -18.70 10.63
C ASN A 45 -13.21 -17.40 10.27
N GLY A 46 -13.06 -16.89 9.04
CA GLY A 46 -13.77 -15.69 8.58
C GLY A 46 -13.27 -14.37 9.19
N HIS A 47 -12.06 -14.34 9.75
CA HIS A 47 -11.46 -13.10 10.25
C HIS A 47 -11.17 -12.10 9.13
N PRO A 48 -11.28 -10.77 9.38
CA PRO A 48 -11.00 -9.77 8.37
C PRO A 48 -9.57 -9.85 7.85
N ILE A 49 -9.41 -9.77 6.53
CA ILE A 49 -8.11 -9.54 5.89
C ILE A 49 -8.14 -8.16 5.25
N ILE A 50 -7.17 -7.33 5.59
CA ILE A 50 -7.01 -6.00 5.01
C ILE A 50 -5.74 -5.93 4.17
N ALA A 51 -5.71 -5.00 3.22
CA ALA A 51 -4.50 -4.61 2.51
C ALA A 51 -4.32 -3.09 2.55
N ALA A 52 -3.08 -2.62 2.65
CA ALA A 52 -2.77 -1.20 2.76
C ALA A 52 -1.51 -0.82 1.96
N ALA A 53 -1.55 0.36 1.34
CA ALA A 53 -0.39 1.09 0.83
C ALA A 53 -0.77 2.56 0.60
N GLY A 54 0.22 3.45 0.66
CA GLY A 54 0.12 4.86 0.25
C GLY A 54 0.93 5.10 -1.03
N ASP A 55 0.92 6.35 -1.49
CA ASP A 55 1.79 6.82 -2.58
C ASP A 55 1.54 6.06 -3.89
N ILE A 56 0.27 6.12 -4.33
CA ILE A 56 -0.32 5.13 -5.23
C ILE A 56 -0.21 5.55 -6.69
N ALA A 57 -1.17 6.32 -7.20
CA ALA A 57 -1.38 6.45 -8.64
C ALA A 57 -0.72 7.69 -9.19
N CYS A 58 0.18 7.52 -10.16
CA CYS A 58 0.74 8.63 -10.91
C CYS A 58 -0.33 9.44 -11.64
N SER A 59 -0.05 10.74 -11.83
CA SER A 59 -0.85 11.59 -12.74
C SER A 59 -1.00 10.94 -14.12
N PRO A 60 -2.20 10.95 -14.73
CA PRO A 60 -2.40 10.42 -16.09
C PRO A 60 -1.65 11.22 -17.17
N THR A 61 -1.16 12.43 -16.85
CA THR A 61 -0.33 13.24 -17.76
C THR A 61 1.16 13.00 -17.61
N SER A 62 1.58 12.18 -16.64
CA SER A 62 2.98 11.83 -16.45
C SER A 62 3.50 10.99 -17.62
N LEU A 63 4.70 11.30 -18.12
CA LEU A 63 5.40 10.47 -19.11
C LEU A 63 5.69 9.05 -18.58
N TYR A 64 5.69 8.87 -17.26
CA TYR A 64 5.89 7.58 -16.62
C TYR A 64 4.60 6.76 -16.51
N TYR A 65 3.42 7.37 -16.62
CA TYR A 65 2.14 6.67 -16.41
C TYR A 65 1.93 5.54 -17.41
N ARG A 66 2.20 5.78 -18.71
CA ARG A 66 2.10 4.81 -19.81
C ARG A 66 0.82 3.95 -19.77
N ASP A 67 -0.33 4.63 -19.65
CA ASP A 67 -1.66 4.00 -19.52
C ASP A 67 -1.76 3.03 -18.33
N GLY A 68 -1.05 3.34 -17.25
CA GLY A 68 -0.99 2.53 -16.04
C GLY A 68 0.07 1.43 -16.06
N ASN A 69 0.79 1.22 -17.17
CA ASN A 69 1.84 0.21 -17.26
C ASN A 69 3.16 0.64 -16.60
N GLY A 70 3.33 1.93 -16.31
CA GLY A 70 4.51 2.43 -15.62
C GLY A 70 5.80 2.34 -16.42
N THR A 71 6.91 2.64 -15.74
CA THR A 71 8.28 2.34 -16.19
C THR A 71 8.90 1.30 -15.26
N SER A 72 10.22 1.08 -15.31
CA SER A 72 10.88 0.15 -14.40
C SER A 72 10.84 0.60 -12.94
N ASN A 73 10.71 1.91 -12.70
CA ASN A 73 10.91 2.53 -11.39
C ASN A 73 9.76 3.48 -10.99
N ASN A 74 8.70 3.59 -11.78
CA ASN A 74 7.64 4.57 -11.56
C ASN A 74 6.27 4.05 -12.02
N CYS A 75 5.24 4.52 -11.34
CA CYS A 75 3.84 4.31 -11.69
C CYS A 75 3.40 2.84 -11.74
N HIS A 76 3.78 2.08 -10.72
CA HIS A 76 3.45 0.66 -10.53
C HIS A 76 2.05 0.43 -9.93
N GLN A 77 1.17 1.44 -9.87
CA GLN A 77 -0.17 1.32 -9.26
C GLN A 77 -1.03 0.20 -9.85
N LYS A 78 -0.85 -0.15 -11.13
CA LYS A 78 -1.56 -1.28 -11.73
C LYS A 78 -1.03 -2.61 -11.19
N ALA A 79 0.29 -2.77 -11.10
CA ALA A 79 0.94 -3.99 -10.63
C ALA A 79 0.62 -4.27 -9.16
N THR A 80 0.66 -3.26 -8.30
CA THR A 80 0.26 -3.38 -6.90
C THR A 80 -1.24 -3.63 -6.74
N SER A 81 -2.07 -2.97 -7.56
CA SER A 81 -3.51 -3.23 -7.56
C SER A 81 -3.88 -4.63 -8.06
N ASP A 82 -3.09 -5.24 -8.95
CA ASP A 82 -3.31 -6.63 -9.39
C ASP A 82 -3.17 -7.62 -8.22
N ILE A 83 -2.40 -7.28 -7.17
CA ILE A 83 -2.32 -8.06 -5.92
C ILE A 83 -3.67 -8.05 -5.18
N LEU A 84 -4.32 -6.89 -5.11
CA LEU A 84 -5.59 -6.70 -4.39
C LEU A 84 -6.74 -7.55 -4.97
N LEU A 85 -6.63 -7.95 -6.24
CA LEU A 85 -7.60 -8.80 -6.92
C LEU A 85 -7.38 -10.30 -6.69
N LYS A 86 -6.21 -10.70 -6.16
CA LYS A 86 -5.85 -12.10 -5.93
C LYS A 86 -6.27 -12.63 -4.56
N ALA A 87 -6.65 -11.75 -3.64
CA ALA A 87 -7.06 -12.11 -2.29
C ALA A 87 -8.53 -11.76 -2.01
N LYS A 88 -9.16 -12.54 -1.14
CA LYS A 88 -10.49 -12.21 -0.58
C LYS A 88 -10.31 -11.21 0.56
N LEU A 89 -10.15 -9.94 0.20
CA LEU A 89 -10.00 -8.84 1.15
C LEU A 89 -11.37 -8.43 1.70
N THR A 90 -11.41 -8.15 3.00
CA THR A 90 -12.56 -7.56 3.67
C THR A 90 -12.54 -6.03 3.53
N ALA A 91 -11.35 -5.42 3.61
CA ALA A 91 -11.16 -3.99 3.41
C ALA A 91 -9.81 -3.67 2.76
N VAL A 92 -9.70 -2.51 2.13
CA VAL A 92 -8.46 -1.95 1.60
C VAL A 92 -8.28 -0.55 2.18
N LEU A 93 -7.08 -0.23 2.66
CA LEU A 93 -6.75 1.05 3.26
C LEU A 93 -5.77 1.82 2.37
N PRO A 94 -6.25 2.66 1.44
CA PRO A 94 -5.39 3.63 0.76
C PRO A 94 -4.85 4.66 1.77
N LEU A 95 -3.53 4.66 2.01
CA LEU A 95 -2.88 5.44 3.07
C LEU A 95 -2.53 6.87 2.66
N GLY A 96 -3.38 7.53 1.85
CA GLY A 96 -3.13 8.87 1.32
C GLY A 96 -2.18 8.91 0.12
N ASP A 97 -2.12 10.09 -0.51
CA ASP A 97 -1.47 10.30 -1.82
C ASP A 97 -1.93 9.25 -2.83
N THR A 98 -3.25 9.13 -2.89
CA THR A 98 -3.95 8.19 -3.74
C THR A 98 -3.85 8.60 -5.21
N GLN A 99 -3.90 9.90 -5.51
CA GLN A 99 -3.79 10.40 -6.89
C GLN A 99 -2.85 11.61 -6.99
N TYR A 100 -1.71 11.39 -7.64
CA TYR A 100 -0.75 12.43 -7.96
C TYR A 100 -1.14 13.24 -9.21
N GLU A 101 -0.60 14.44 -9.42
CA GLU A 101 0.18 15.22 -8.46
C GLU A 101 -0.71 16.09 -7.58
N THR A 102 -2.00 16.19 -7.90
CA THR A 102 -2.86 17.23 -7.31
C THR A 102 -4.19 16.72 -6.74
N GLY A 103 -4.46 15.41 -6.80
CA GLY A 103 -5.74 14.86 -6.35
C GLY A 103 -6.96 15.33 -7.17
N ALA A 104 -6.77 15.77 -8.42
CA ALA A 104 -7.88 16.21 -9.25
C ALA A 104 -8.86 15.06 -9.57
N PHE A 105 -10.16 15.32 -9.52
CA PHE A 105 -11.19 14.29 -9.78
C PHE A 105 -11.02 13.60 -11.15
N SER A 106 -10.69 14.36 -12.20
CA SER A 106 -10.45 13.80 -13.53
C SER A 106 -9.21 12.90 -13.60
N ALA A 107 -8.22 13.13 -12.74
CA ALA A 107 -7.06 12.25 -12.61
C ALA A 107 -7.44 10.95 -11.89
N PHE A 108 -8.28 11.03 -10.85
CA PHE A 108 -8.87 9.85 -10.23
C PHE A 108 -9.58 8.98 -11.26
N GLU A 109 -10.44 9.54 -12.11
CA GLU A 109 -11.15 8.79 -13.15
C GLU A 109 -10.22 8.13 -14.18
N LYS A 110 -9.10 8.77 -14.51
CA LYS A 110 -8.19 8.32 -15.58
C LYS A 110 -7.05 7.43 -15.14
N SER A 111 -6.66 7.46 -13.86
CA SER A 111 -5.45 6.77 -13.35
C SER A 111 -5.72 5.92 -12.10
N TYR A 112 -6.36 6.49 -11.07
CA TYR A 112 -6.64 5.71 -9.86
C TYR A 112 -7.74 4.68 -10.09
N ALA A 113 -8.85 5.09 -10.74
CA ALA A 113 -9.99 4.25 -11.04
C ALA A 113 -9.66 2.96 -11.81
N PRO A 114 -8.88 2.98 -12.90
CA PRO A 114 -8.49 1.76 -13.61
C PRO A 114 -7.48 0.88 -12.86
N SER A 115 -6.88 1.36 -11.78
CA SER A 115 -5.94 0.62 -10.94
C SER A 115 -6.57 0.31 -9.57
N TRP A 116 -6.18 1.00 -8.50
CA TRP A 116 -6.67 0.75 -7.15
C TRP A 116 -8.18 0.97 -6.98
N GLY A 117 -8.81 1.80 -7.82
CA GLY A 117 -10.26 1.97 -7.81
C GLY A 117 -11.05 0.72 -8.18
N ARG A 118 -10.41 -0.34 -8.67
CA ARG A 118 -11.02 -1.66 -8.92
C ARG A 118 -11.57 -2.32 -7.64
N VAL A 119 -11.09 -1.91 -6.46
CA VAL A 119 -11.55 -2.38 -5.13
C VAL A 119 -12.18 -1.26 -4.30
N LYS A 120 -12.67 -0.19 -4.96
CA LYS A 120 -13.23 1.00 -4.30
C LYS A 120 -14.38 0.68 -3.33
N ASN A 121 -15.18 -0.35 -3.63
CA ASN A 121 -16.33 -0.74 -2.82
C ASN A 121 -15.97 -1.28 -1.42
N ILE A 122 -14.73 -1.67 -1.19
CA ILE A 122 -14.20 -2.12 0.10
C ILE A 122 -13.07 -1.20 0.59
N SER A 123 -12.92 -0.01 0.00
CA SER A 123 -11.86 0.92 0.34
C SER A 123 -12.26 1.84 1.48
N HIS A 124 -11.39 1.99 2.48
CA HIS A 124 -11.48 2.95 3.58
C HIS A 124 -10.24 3.86 3.51
N PRO A 125 -10.27 4.92 2.70
CA PRO A 125 -9.11 5.76 2.43
C PRO A 125 -8.89 6.82 3.51
N VAL A 126 -7.65 7.25 3.64
CA VAL A 126 -7.26 8.51 4.28
C VAL A 126 -6.71 9.47 3.24
N VAL A 127 -6.75 10.76 3.55
CA VAL A 127 -6.28 11.83 2.67
C VAL A 127 -4.79 12.10 2.91
N GLY A 128 -4.02 12.29 1.83
CA GLY A 128 -2.61 12.71 1.86
C GLY A 128 -2.43 14.18 1.46
N ASN A 129 -1.17 14.64 1.37
CA ASN A 129 -0.89 16.03 1.02
C ASN A 129 -1.14 16.34 -0.46
N HIS A 130 -0.96 15.37 -1.36
CA HIS A 130 -1.23 15.58 -2.78
C HIS A 130 -2.72 15.80 -3.06
N GLU A 131 -3.61 15.23 -2.25
CA GLU A 131 -5.04 15.50 -2.37
C GLU A 131 -5.41 16.96 -2.10
N TYR A 132 -4.75 17.62 -1.14
CA TYR A 132 -5.04 19.01 -0.76
C TYR A 132 -4.44 20.07 -1.69
N VAL A 133 -3.64 19.68 -2.68
CA VAL A 133 -3.25 20.59 -3.77
C VAL A 133 -4.48 21.03 -4.56
N THR A 134 -5.49 20.15 -4.68
CA THR A 134 -6.85 20.57 -5.04
C THR A 134 -7.54 21.12 -3.81
N ALA A 135 -8.07 22.35 -3.90
CA ALA A 135 -8.72 23.04 -2.78
C ALA A 135 -9.74 22.15 -2.04
N GLY A 136 -9.57 22.05 -0.72
CA GLY A 136 -10.41 21.23 0.16
C GLY A 136 -10.39 19.72 -0.14
N ALA A 137 -9.37 19.24 -0.86
CA ALA A 137 -9.29 17.87 -1.37
C ALA A 137 -10.56 17.44 -2.13
N ASN A 138 -11.21 18.37 -2.84
CA ASN A 138 -12.51 18.14 -3.48
C ASN A 138 -12.48 16.93 -4.44
N GLY A 139 -11.40 16.74 -5.19
CA GLY A 139 -11.31 15.58 -6.09
C GLY A 139 -11.32 14.24 -5.37
N TYR A 140 -10.66 14.15 -4.21
CA TYR A 140 -10.64 12.98 -3.34
C TYR A 140 -12.03 12.70 -2.75
N TYR A 141 -12.66 13.70 -2.12
CA TYR A 141 -13.98 13.53 -1.51
C TYR A 141 -15.07 13.26 -2.54
N LYS A 142 -14.98 13.86 -3.74
CA LYS A 142 -15.89 13.56 -4.85
C LYS A 142 -15.69 12.13 -5.37
N TYR A 143 -14.44 11.65 -5.42
CA TYR A 143 -14.15 10.30 -5.87
C TYR A 143 -14.61 9.26 -4.85
N PHE A 144 -14.15 9.32 -3.60
CA PHE A 144 -14.44 8.29 -2.59
C PHE A 144 -15.82 8.43 -1.95
N GLY A 145 -16.40 9.63 -1.93
CA GLY A 145 -17.71 9.88 -1.33
C GLY A 145 -17.74 9.48 0.15
N VAL A 146 -18.79 8.78 0.57
CA VAL A 146 -19.00 8.37 1.96
C VAL A 146 -17.90 7.48 2.53
N ALA A 147 -17.13 6.79 1.68
CA ALA A 147 -16.00 5.96 2.12
C ALA A 147 -14.89 6.79 2.78
N ALA A 148 -14.76 8.07 2.41
CA ALA A 148 -13.77 9.00 2.97
C ALA A 148 -14.26 9.71 4.25
N GLY A 149 -15.39 9.29 4.82
CA GLY A 149 -15.99 9.92 5.98
C GLY A 149 -16.59 11.30 5.70
N ASP A 150 -16.75 12.10 6.76
CA ASP A 150 -17.25 13.47 6.67
C ASP A 150 -16.20 14.37 6.00
N SER A 151 -16.53 14.91 4.82
CA SER A 151 -15.60 15.75 4.03
C SER A 151 -15.22 17.07 4.70
N SER A 152 -15.93 17.49 5.75
CA SER A 152 -15.56 18.65 6.55
C SER A 152 -14.47 18.34 7.59
N LYS A 153 -14.15 17.06 7.79
CA LYS A 153 -13.22 16.56 8.80
C LYS A 153 -12.07 15.76 8.19
N GLY A 154 -12.39 14.76 7.37
CA GLY A 154 -11.40 13.83 6.78
C GLY A 154 -10.84 12.79 7.74
N TYR A 155 -11.45 12.61 8.91
CA TYR A 155 -11.12 11.57 9.90
C TYR A 155 -12.41 10.91 10.39
N TYR A 156 -12.32 9.61 10.70
CA TYR A 156 -13.45 8.76 11.06
C TYR A 156 -12.96 7.46 11.71
N SER A 157 -13.87 6.70 12.30
CA SER A 157 -13.60 5.38 12.87
C SER A 157 -14.71 4.40 12.51
N TYR A 158 -14.40 3.11 12.58
CA TYR A 158 -15.35 2.02 12.35
C TYR A 158 -14.82 0.71 12.95
N ASP A 159 -15.73 -0.24 13.19
CA ASP A 159 -15.34 -1.58 13.60
C ASP A 159 -15.23 -2.52 12.40
N LEU A 160 -14.21 -3.36 12.39
CA LEU A 160 -13.99 -4.40 11.40
C LEU A 160 -13.74 -5.73 12.10
N GLY A 161 -14.77 -6.58 12.16
CA GLY A 161 -14.74 -7.76 13.02
C GLY A 161 -14.70 -7.35 14.49
N GLN A 162 -13.65 -7.74 15.22
CA GLN A 162 -13.44 -7.34 16.62
C GLN A 162 -12.43 -6.19 16.77
N TRP A 163 -11.91 -5.68 15.66
CA TRP A 163 -10.95 -4.59 15.66
C TRP A 163 -11.64 -3.24 15.55
N HIS A 164 -11.15 -2.28 16.32
CA HIS A 164 -11.52 -0.88 16.13
C HIS A 164 -10.50 -0.20 15.19
N MET A 165 -11.00 0.42 14.12
CA MET A 165 -10.21 1.01 13.05
C MET A 165 -10.36 2.53 13.09
N ILE A 166 -9.24 3.26 13.08
CA ILE A 166 -9.21 4.72 13.22
C ILE A 166 -8.47 5.35 12.02
N ALA A 167 -9.19 6.10 11.20
CA ALA A 167 -8.65 6.89 10.09
C ALA A 167 -8.44 8.34 10.53
N LEU A 168 -7.20 8.82 10.52
CA LEU A 168 -6.85 10.20 10.85
C LEU A 168 -6.45 11.01 9.60
N ASN A 169 -6.66 12.32 9.67
CA ASN A 169 -6.20 13.29 8.69
C ASN A 169 -4.94 13.99 9.20
N ALA A 170 -3.80 13.68 8.58
CA ALA A 170 -2.51 14.23 8.97
C ALA A 170 -2.17 15.58 8.31
N ASN A 171 -3.07 16.14 7.49
CA ASN A 171 -2.91 17.48 6.95
C ASN A 171 -3.36 18.54 7.97
N CYS A 172 -2.62 18.66 9.07
CA CYS A 172 -3.03 19.39 10.28
C CYS A 172 -3.57 20.80 10.02
N SER A 173 -2.96 21.55 9.09
CA SER A 173 -3.40 22.90 8.72
C SER A 173 -4.80 22.96 8.10
N GLN A 174 -5.28 21.84 7.55
CA GLN A 174 -6.59 21.72 6.89
C GLN A 174 -7.72 21.36 7.87
N VAL A 175 -7.38 20.89 9.07
CA VAL A 175 -8.34 20.31 10.03
C VAL A 175 -8.30 20.95 11.43
N GLY A 176 -7.66 22.10 11.54
CA GLY A 176 -7.59 22.87 12.79
C GLY A 176 -6.55 22.34 13.78
N GLY A 177 -5.53 21.63 13.31
CA GLY A 177 -4.41 21.13 14.10
C GLY A 177 -4.39 19.61 14.28
N CYS A 178 -3.23 19.12 14.72
CA CYS A 178 -3.02 17.73 15.18
C CYS A 178 -2.41 17.67 16.59
N GLU A 179 -2.09 18.83 17.17
CA GLU A 179 -1.56 18.99 18.50
C GLU A 179 -2.63 18.73 19.58
N SER A 180 -2.18 18.63 20.83
CA SER A 180 -3.10 18.41 21.94
C SER A 180 -4.12 19.54 22.07
N GLY A 181 -5.38 19.18 22.18
CA GLY A 181 -6.49 20.13 22.23
C GLY A 181 -7.04 20.56 20.88
N SER A 182 -6.44 20.14 19.75
CA SER A 182 -7.01 20.31 18.42
C SER A 182 -8.37 19.60 18.31
N PRO A 183 -9.25 20.00 17.36
CA PRO A 183 -10.54 19.35 17.18
C PRO A 183 -10.44 17.84 16.93
N GLN A 184 -9.47 17.43 16.11
CA GLN A 184 -9.25 16.02 15.78
C GLN A 184 -8.67 15.23 16.97
N GLU A 185 -7.72 15.78 17.73
CA GLU A 185 -7.19 15.10 18.92
C GLU A 185 -8.25 14.90 20.00
N LYS A 186 -9.10 15.91 20.23
CA LYS A 186 -10.24 15.79 21.15
C LYS A 186 -11.24 14.72 20.70
N TRP A 187 -11.51 14.66 19.40
CA TRP A 187 -12.34 13.62 18.81
C TRP A 187 -11.73 12.23 19.01
N LEU A 188 -10.43 12.08 18.74
CA LEU A 188 -9.69 10.82 18.92
C LEU A 188 -9.77 10.32 20.37
N LYS A 189 -9.55 11.21 21.36
CA LYS A 189 -9.70 10.85 22.78
C LYS A 189 -11.11 10.35 23.12
N ALA A 190 -12.14 11.02 22.58
CA ALA A 190 -13.52 10.62 22.81
C ALA A 190 -13.83 9.27 22.13
N ASP A 191 -13.31 9.04 20.93
CA ASP A 191 -13.46 7.81 20.17
C ASP A 191 -12.81 6.62 20.89
N LEU A 192 -11.55 6.76 21.34
CA LEU A 192 -10.85 5.77 22.17
C LEU A 192 -11.52 5.55 23.53
N ALA A 193 -12.19 6.56 24.07
CA ALA A 193 -12.97 6.42 25.30
C ALA A 193 -14.23 5.58 25.08
N ALA A 194 -14.85 5.68 23.90
CA ALA A 194 -16.09 4.99 23.55
C ALA A 194 -15.86 3.53 23.08
N HIS A 195 -14.72 3.22 22.47
CA HIS A 195 -14.42 1.89 21.93
C HIS A 195 -13.39 1.17 22.80
N LYS A 196 -13.79 0.02 23.37
CA LYS A 196 -12.99 -0.78 24.31
C LYS A 196 -12.58 -2.13 23.74
N ASN A 197 -12.46 -2.19 22.41
CA ASN A 197 -11.97 -3.35 21.70
C ASN A 197 -10.57 -3.70 22.20
N LEU A 198 -10.28 -5.00 22.34
CA LEU A 198 -8.96 -5.46 22.74
C LEU A 198 -7.90 -5.09 21.70
N CYS A 199 -8.23 -5.19 20.42
CA CYS A 199 -7.33 -4.86 19.34
C CYS A 199 -7.82 -3.62 18.59
N SER A 200 -6.91 -2.70 18.31
CA SER A 200 -7.21 -1.51 17.51
C SER A 200 -6.04 -1.12 16.60
N LEU A 201 -6.37 -0.50 15.48
CA LEU A 201 -5.44 -0.06 14.45
C LEU A 201 -5.78 1.38 14.05
N ALA A 202 -4.77 2.24 14.02
CA ALA A 202 -4.88 3.59 13.47
C ALA A 202 -4.10 3.72 12.16
N TYR A 203 -4.55 4.60 11.28
CA TYR A 203 -3.86 4.86 10.02
C TYR A 203 -4.12 6.27 9.52
N TRP A 204 -3.10 6.85 8.90
CA TRP A 204 -3.12 8.18 8.28
C TRP A 204 -1.94 8.31 7.30
N HIS A 205 -1.76 9.45 6.65
CA HIS A 205 -0.76 9.57 5.59
C HIS A 205 0.70 9.71 6.10
N GLN A 206 1.09 10.83 6.72
CA GLN A 206 2.49 11.11 7.10
C GLN A 206 2.92 10.41 8.41
N PRO A 207 4.01 9.62 8.44
CA PRO A 207 4.41 8.87 9.62
C PRO A 207 4.97 9.75 10.75
N ARG A 208 4.93 9.21 11.99
CA ARG A 208 5.62 9.83 13.12
C ARG A 208 7.09 9.43 13.14
N PHE A 209 7.37 8.16 12.83
CA PHE A 209 8.72 7.64 12.72
C PHE A 209 8.97 7.11 11.32
N SER A 210 10.08 7.54 10.72
CA SER A 210 10.50 7.09 9.40
C SER A 210 12.00 7.28 9.24
N SER A 211 12.64 6.31 8.58
CA SER A 211 14.01 6.39 8.10
C SER A 211 14.10 6.92 6.67
N GLY A 212 12.97 7.24 6.04
CA GLY A 212 12.85 7.68 4.65
C GLY A 212 13.39 9.09 4.39
N GLU A 213 12.98 9.66 3.27
CA GLU A 213 13.39 11.00 2.84
C GLU A 213 12.79 12.08 3.74
N HIS A 214 11.53 11.92 4.14
CA HIS A 214 10.81 12.89 4.97
C HIS A 214 11.11 12.71 6.46
N GLY A 215 11.28 11.46 6.90
CA GLY A 215 11.77 11.14 8.24
C GLY A 215 10.72 11.38 9.34
N ASN A 216 11.19 11.53 10.59
CA ASN A 216 10.31 11.69 11.74
C ASN A 216 9.56 13.04 11.73
N ASP A 217 8.25 13.04 12.00
CA ASP A 217 7.44 14.25 12.16
C ASP A 217 6.82 14.36 13.56
N SER A 218 7.27 15.33 14.36
CA SER A 218 6.79 15.53 15.73
C SER A 218 5.35 16.04 15.84
N SER A 219 4.73 16.48 14.74
CA SER A 219 3.35 16.98 14.69
C SER A 219 2.35 15.95 15.20
N TYR A 220 2.63 14.66 15.01
CA TYR A 220 1.73 13.55 15.38
C TYR A 220 1.99 12.99 16.79
N LYS A 221 2.81 13.67 17.61
CA LYS A 221 3.13 13.19 18.97
C LYS A 221 1.89 13.06 19.85
N ALA A 222 0.93 13.97 19.75
CA ALA A 222 -0.30 13.92 20.54
C ALA A 222 -1.15 12.69 20.18
N PHE A 223 -1.35 12.42 18.88
CA PHE A 223 -2.01 11.20 18.41
C PHE A 223 -1.32 9.95 18.95
N TRP A 224 0.01 9.87 18.82
CA TRP A 224 0.77 8.74 19.37
C TRP A 224 0.59 8.55 20.87
N GLN A 225 0.57 9.64 21.64
CA GLN A 225 0.35 9.56 23.09
C GLN A 225 -1.02 9.01 23.43
N ASP A 226 -2.07 9.45 22.74
CA ASP A 226 -3.43 9.00 22.99
C ASP A 226 -3.65 7.54 22.55
N LEU A 227 -3.14 7.18 21.36
CA LEU A 227 -3.20 5.82 20.83
C LEU A 227 -2.44 4.84 21.74
N TYR A 228 -1.24 5.21 22.19
CA TYR A 228 -0.42 4.38 23.09
C TYR A 228 -1.07 4.24 24.47
N ALA A 229 -1.67 5.32 24.99
CA ALA A 229 -2.39 5.27 26.27
C ALA A 229 -3.65 4.39 26.20
N ALA A 230 -4.25 4.26 25.02
CA ALA A 230 -5.42 3.43 24.78
C ALA A 230 -5.10 1.96 24.40
N GLY A 231 -3.83 1.59 24.25
CA GLY A 231 -3.41 0.24 23.88
C GLY A 231 -3.62 -0.09 22.39
N VAL A 232 -3.40 0.89 21.51
CA VAL A 232 -3.47 0.65 20.06
C VAL A 232 -2.28 -0.17 19.61
N GLU A 233 -2.51 -1.17 18.75
CA GLU A 233 -1.51 -2.18 18.39
C GLU A 233 -0.66 -1.76 17.19
N VAL A 234 -1.33 -1.19 16.19
CA VAL A 234 -0.74 -0.95 14.87
C VAL A 234 -1.04 0.45 14.40
N ILE A 235 -0.02 1.09 13.82
CA ILE A 235 -0.14 2.31 13.04
C ILE A 235 0.33 2.03 11.61
N LEU A 236 -0.47 2.44 10.62
CA LEU A 236 -0.12 2.35 9.20
C LEU A 236 -0.02 3.74 8.56
N ASN A 237 1.10 3.99 7.87
CA ASN A 237 1.39 5.23 7.17
C ASN A 237 1.89 5.02 5.74
N GLY A 238 1.87 6.08 4.94
CA GLY A 238 2.52 6.17 3.62
C GLY A 238 3.54 7.30 3.63
N HIS A 239 3.46 8.20 2.64
CA HIS A 239 4.19 9.47 2.48
C HIS A 239 5.67 9.33 2.17
N ASP A 240 6.38 8.54 2.97
CA ASP A 240 7.73 8.14 2.67
C ASP A 240 7.66 6.93 1.72
N HIS A 241 8.15 7.11 0.49
CA HIS A 241 7.98 6.12 -0.56
C HIS A 241 8.92 4.92 -0.40
N ASN A 242 8.68 4.12 0.63
CA ASN A 242 9.42 2.90 0.96
C ASN A 242 8.52 1.97 1.80
N TYR A 243 9.04 0.78 2.06
CA TYR A 243 8.53 -0.09 3.12
C TYR A 243 9.44 -0.02 4.34
N GLU A 244 8.87 0.25 5.50
CA GLU A 244 9.58 0.18 6.77
C GLU A 244 8.67 -0.40 7.86
N ARG A 245 9.20 -1.33 8.65
CA ARG A 245 8.55 -1.84 9.86
C ARG A 245 9.41 -1.50 11.08
N PHE A 246 8.76 -0.96 12.10
CA PHE A 246 9.36 -0.68 13.39
C PHE A 246 9.07 -1.79 14.41
N ALA A 247 9.95 -1.94 15.40
CA ALA A 247 9.64 -2.66 16.63
C ALA A 247 8.54 -1.92 17.43
N PRO A 248 7.75 -2.61 18.28
CA PRO A 248 6.84 -1.96 19.22
C PRO A 248 7.55 -0.86 20.03
N GLN A 249 7.03 0.36 19.97
CA GLN A 249 7.68 1.52 20.55
C GLN A 249 6.71 2.50 21.20
N SER A 250 7.23 3.26 22.15
CA SER A 250 6.53 4.35 22.83
C SER A 250 6.43 5.62 21.96
N PRO A 251 5.62 6.63 22.34
CA PRO A 251 5.50 7.91 21.61
C PRO A 251 6.81 8.71 21.45
N ASN A 252 7.87 8.33 22.18
CA ASN A 252 9.19 8.93 22.09
C ASN A 252 10.19 8.08 21.28
N GLY A 253 9.72 7.02 20.60
CA GLY A 253 10.56 6.13 19.80
C GLY A 253 11.49 5.25 20.63
N GLN A 254 11.14 4.99 21.89
CA GLN A 254 11.87 4.02 22.73
C GLN A 254 11.21 2.65 22.62
N PRO A 255 11.98 1.55 22.50
CA PRO A 255 11.43 0.19 22.50
C PRO A 255 10.52 -0.06 23.70
N ASP A 256 9.35 -0.64 23.45
CA ASP A 256 8.44 -1.12 24.48
C ASP A 256 7.72 -2.36 23.96
N ALA A 257 8.27 -3.54 24.27
CA ALA A 257 7.70 -4.81 23.83
C ALA A 257 6.38 -5.17 24.53
N SER A 258 6.01 -4.46 25.59
CA SER A 258 4.83 -4.78 26.41
C SER A 258 3.60 -3.97 26.05
N ARG A 259 3.79 -2.71 25.62
CA ARG A 259 2.69 -1.79 25.29
C ARG A 259 2.97 -0.90 24.07
N GLY A 260 4.12 -1.07 23.43
CA GLY A 260 4.52 -0.25 22.30
C GLY A 260 3.63 -0.50 21.09
N ILE A 261 3.43 0.54 20.28
CA ILE A 261 2.71 0.42 19.01
C ILE A 261 3.69 0.00 17.93
N ARG A 262 3.28 -0.92 17.05
CA ARG A 262 4.02 -1.23 15.83
C ARG A 262 3.63 -0.29 14.70
N GLU A 263 4.56 0.51 14.21
CA GLU A 263 4.37 1.35 13.02
C GLU A 263 4.88 0.65 11.76
N PHE A 264 4.13 0.81 10.68
CA PHE A 264 4.54 0.48 9.32
C PHE A 264 4.45 1.71 8.42
N VAL A 265 5.53 2.00 7.70
CA VAL A 265 5.51 2.89 6.54
C VAL A 265 5.36 2.01 5.31
N VAL A 266 4.31 2.24 4.52
CA VAL A 266 3.94 1.44 3.36
C VAL A 266 3.68 2.34 2.16
N GLY A 267 4.63 3.24 1.86
CA GLY A 267 4.60 4.12 0.69
C GLY A 267 5.03 3.42 -0.60
N THR A 268 4.47 2.24 -0.84
CA THR A 268 4.90 1.31 -1.90
C THR A 268 3.81 1.12 -2.96
N GLY A 269 2.80 1.99 -2.97
CA GLY A 269 1.58 1.84 -3.78
C GLY A 269 1.81 1.99 -5.28
N GLY A 270 2.80 2.76 -5.71
CA GLY A 270 3.23 2.74 -7.11
C GLY A 270 3.95 3.96 -7.65
N LYS A 271 3.87 5.14 -7.02
CA LYS A 271 4.31 6.41 -7.62
C LYS A 271 5.79 6.42 -8.05
N ASN A 272 6.69 6.33 -7.10
CA ASN A 272 8.15 6.14 -7.21
C ASN A 272 8.66 5.68 -5.85
N LEU A 273 9.90 5.20 -5.69
CA LEU A 273 10.49 4.90 -4.37
C LEU A 273 11.63 5.89 -4.03
N TYR A 274 11.87 6.11 -2.74
CA TYR A 274 12.95 6.97 -2.22
C TYR A 274 14.08 6.16 -1.58
N HIS A 275 15.27 6.72 -1.44
CA HIS A 275 16.30 6.12 -0.58
C HIS A 275 16.02 6.43 0.89
N PHE A 276 16.56 5.59 1.78
CA PHE A 276 16.59 5.89 3.20
C PHE A 276 17.66 6.94 3.51
N ARG A 277 17.37 7.83 4.47
CA ARG A 277 18.30 8.82 5.01
C ARG A 277 18.83 8.35 6.35
N ASN A 278 18.25 8.87 7.43
CA ASN A 278 18.71 8.61 8.79
C ASN A 278 17.93 7.43 9.36
N ILE A 279 18.63 6.32 9.55
CA ILE A 279 18.01 5.10 10.06
C ILE A 279 17.63 5.27 11.53
N GLN A 280 16.35 5.09 11.82
CA GLN A 280 15.82 5.23 13.17
C GLN A 280 16.18 4.01 14.04
N PRO A 281 16.41 4.19 15.36
CA PRO A 281 16.88 3.12 16.23
C PRO A 281 16.02 1.85 16.26
N ASN A 282 14.69 1.96 16.13
CA ASN A 282 13.75 0.83 16.21
C ASN A 282 13.31 0.30 14.85
N SER A 283 13.96 0.74 13.76
CA SER A 283 13.72 0.22 12.42
C SER A 283 14.19 -1.23 12.31
N GLU A 284 13.27 -2.18 12.09
CA GLU A 284 13.57 -3.62 12.03
C GLU A 284 13.77 -4.11 10.60
N VAL A 285 12.89 -3.69 9.68
CA VAL A 285 12.91 -4.10 8.27
C VAL A 285 12.68 -2.90 7.39
N ARG A 286 13.46 -2.81 6.30
CA ARG A 286 13.46 -1.71 5.34
C ARG A 286 13.58 -2.25 3.92
N ASN A 287 12.78 -1.72 3.00
CA ASN A 287 12.91 -1.95 1.57
C ASN A 287 12.52 -0.70 0.80
N ASN A 288 13.25 -0.40 -0.28
CA ASN A 288 13.00 0.76 -1.12
C ASN A 288 13.21 0.50 -2.61
N ASP A 289 13.14 -0.76 -3.04
CA ASP A 289 13.33 -1.18 -4.43
C ASP A 289 12.19 -2.08 -4.96
N THR A 290 11.19 -2.33 -4.12
CA THR A 290 10.08 -3.23 -4.40
C THR A 290 8.75 -2.57 -4.05
N TYR A 291 7.88 -2.45 -5.05
CA TYR A 291 6.48 -2.07 -4.86
C TYR A 291 5.67 -3.25 -4.33
N GLY A 292 4.60 -2.97 -3.60
CA GLY A 292 3.76 -4.01 -3.03
C GLY A 292 2.65 -3.45 -2.16
N VAL A 293 2.04 -4.35 -1.39
CA VAL A 293 1.01 -4.01 -0.41
C VAL A 293 1.28 -4.77 0.87
N LEU A 294 1.03 -4.12 2.01
CA LEU A 294 1.01 -4.81 3.29
C LEU A 294 -0.37 -5.43 3.48
N MET A 295 -0.43 -6.75 3.65
CA MET A 295 -1.65 -7.44 4.05
C MET A 295 -1.62 -7.78 5.54
N LEU A 296 -2.76 -7.64 6.22
CA LEU A 296 -2.92 -8.04 7.61
C LEU A 296 -4.16 -8.94 7.77
N SER A 297 -4.01 -10.02 8.53
CA SER A 297 -5.13 -10.78 9.10
C SER A 297 -5.42 -10.25 10.51
N LEU A 298 -6.66 -9.83 10.75
CA LEU A 298 -7.10 -9.20 12.00
C LEU A 298 -7.88 -10.21 12.84
N GLU A 299 -7.19 -10.92 13.73
CA GLU A 299 -7.78 -11.93 14.62
C GLU A 299 -8.27 -11.29 15.93
N PRO A 300 -9.18 -11.93 16.69
CA PRO A 300 -9.76 -11.32 17.89
C PRO A 300 -8.78 -10.84 18.97
N LYS A 301 -7.56 -11.39 19.00
CA LYS A 301 -6.53 -11.13 20.03
C LYS A 301 -5.11 -11.00 19.46
N SER A 302 -5.00 -10.87 18.14
CA SER A 302 -3.72 -10.93 17.43
C SER A 302 -3.87 -10.37 16.03
N TYR A 303 -2.75 -9.99 15.44
CA TYR A 303 -2.66 -9.75 14.02
C TYR A 303 -1.47 -10.50 13.43
N SER A 304 -1.61 -10.89 12.17
CA SER A 304 -0.51 -11.40 11.36
C SER A 304 -0.36 -10.51 10.13
N TRP A 305 0.86 -10.24 9.71
CA TRP A 305 1.13 -9.42 8.52
C TRP A 305 1.98 -10.16 7.50
N GLN A 306 1.82 -9.76 6.24
CA GLN A 306 2.67 -10.16 5.14
C GLN A 306 2.76 -9.02 4.12
N PHE A 307 3.97 -8.56 3.81
CA PHE A 307 4.21 -7.71 2.65
C PHE A 307 4.19 -8.57 1.38
N ILE A 308 3.27 -8.29 0.47
CA ILE A 308 3.15 -8.96 -0.82
C ILE A 308 3.72 -8.02 -1.89
N PRO A 309 4.83 -8.39 -2.54
CA PRO A 309 5.40 -7.56 -3.58
C PRO A 309 4.64 -7.73 -4.90
N GLU A 310 4.83 -6.79 -5.82
CA GLU A 310 4.39 -6.95 -7.20
C GLU A 310 5.01 -8.20 -7.87
N ALA A 311 4.34 -8.69 -8.92
CA ALA A 311 4.78 -9.90 -9.61
C ALA A 311 6.22 -9.76 -10.15
N GLY A 312 7.03 -10.80 -9.99
CA GLY A 312 8.43 -10.83 -10.43
C GLY A 312 9.43 -10.27 -9.41
N LYS A 313 8.97 -9.76 -8.28
CA LYS A 313 9.81 -9.34 -7.15
C LYS A 313 9.78 -10.36 -6.01
N THR A 314 10.79 -10.33 -5.16
CA THR A 314 11.02 -11.37 -4.13
C THR A 314 11.01 -10.86 -2.70
N PHE A 315 11.10 -9.54 -2.49
CA PHE A 315 11.07 -8.98 -1.13
C PHE A 315 9.72 -9.26 -0.47
N THR A 316 9.77 -9.81 0.74
CA THR A 316 8.61 -10.02 1.60
C THR A 316 9.05 -9.85 3.04
N ASP A 317 8.11 -9.46 3.89
CA ASP A 317 8.26 -9.39 5.34
C ASP A 317 6.98 -9.95 5.95
N SER A 318 7.10 -10.71 7.04
CA SER A 318 5.94 -11.34 7.66
C SER A 318 6.16 -11.59 9.13
N GLY A 319 5.09 -11.59 9.90
CA GLY A 319 5.11 -11.93 11.31
C GLY A 319 3.71 -11.97 11.91
N SER A 320 3.66 -12.16 13.21
CA SER A 320 2.43 -12.09 14.00
C SER A 320 2.72 -11.50 15.37
N THR A 321 1.73 -10.87 15.99
CA THR A 321 1.84 -10.28 17.33
C THR A 321 0.47 -10.34 18.03
N PRO A 322 0.41 -10.82 19.30
CA PRO A 322 -0.78 -10.69 20.12
C PRO A 322 -1.08 -9.23 20.45
N CYS A 323 -2.36 -8.89 20.60
CA CYS A 323 -2.76 -7.60 21.17
C CYS A 323 -2.49 -7.61 22.69
N HIS A 324 -2.13 -6.45 23.25
CA HIS A 324 -1.67 -6.29 24.62
C HIS A 324 -2.76 -5.79 25.59
#